data_AF-A0A7K1U3P2-F1
#
_entry.id   AF-A0A7K1U3P2-F1
#
_cell.length_a   1.000
_cell.length_b   1.000
_cell.length_c   1.000
_cell.angle_alpha   90.00
_cell.angle_beta   90.00
_cell.angle_gamma   90.00
#
_symmetry.space_group_name_H-M   'P 1'
#
loop_
_entity.id
_entity.type
_entity.pdbx_description
1 polymer ?
#
loop_
_entity_poly.entity_id
_entity_poly.type
_entity_poly.pdbx_seq_one_letter_code
_entity_poly.pdbx_strand_id
1 'polypeptide(L)'
;MKKLITLSLLALSTWMVSCTKEDEESLPGPSIAQSDVKFSVTQQAGHDNIVMLEGLTQNVYLHYWDFTGGYSKKQKDTINLPFAGTYTIHYSVYTHGGVLGDSTNITVSQNDPDYFSSPMWNLLTDAQAGKTWVWAIDAPGGGCYGNGPGTATKPEWWVNGLAYLTSQGVQNDEMKLDLNGAKNFTFTHNGVSTAARFDLDTLNKTLKITGSDISLGKKITYSIVTLNENELTLVEQGDGWRNLWLFKRKGYNY
;
A
#
# COMPACT_ATOMS: atom_id res chain seq x y z
N MET A 1 -25.72 -1.20 65.81
CA MET A 1 -25.22 -0.35 64.70
C MET A 1 -24.74 -1.18 63.51
N LYS A 2 -23.82 -2.14 63.67
CA LYS A 2 -23.34 -3.00 62.56
C LYS A 2 -24.49 -3.70 61.79
N LYS A 3 -25.47 -4.30 62.50
CA LYS A 3 -26.62 -4.98 61.87
C LYS A 3 -27.56 -4.05 61.07
N LEU A 4 -27.67 -2.78 61.45
CA LEU A 4 -28.49 -1.78 60.73
C LEU A 4 -27.80 -1.29 59.45
N ILE A 5 -26.46 -1.23 59.45
CA ILE A 5 -25.64 -0.93 58.27
C ILE A 5 -25.68 -2.11 57.29
N THR A 6 -25.61 -3.35 57.78
CA THR A 6 -25.71 -4.54 56.90
C THR A 6 -27.09 -4.64 56.24
N LEU A 7 -28.16 -4.28 56.95
CA LEU A 7 -29.52 -4.32 56.41
C LEU A 7 -29.78 -3.20 55.37
N SER A 8 -29.15 -2.04 55.55
CA SER A 8 -29.25 -0.92 54.59
C SER A 8 -28.41 -1.14 53.33
N LEU A 9 -27.25 -1.78 53.42
CA LEU A 9 -26.49 -2.21 52.22
C LEU A 9 -27.22 -3.31 51.42
N LEU A 10 -27.94 -4.20 52.10
CA LEU A 10 -28.71 -5.27 51.44
C LEU A 10 -30.01 -4.75 50.79
N ALA A 11 -30.57 -3.66 51.30
CA ALA A 11 -31.72 -2.99 50.69
C ALA A 11 -31.33 -2.10 49.50
N LEU A 12 -30.10 -1.57 49.46
CA LEU A 12 -29.59 -0.77 48.34
C LEU A 12 -29.15 -1.63 47.15
N SER A 13 -28.77 -2.89 47.39
CA SER A 13 -28.37 -3.82 46.31
C SER A 13 -29.55 -4.38 45.51
N THR A 14 -30.77 -4.34 46.03
CA THR A 14 -31.97 -4.82 45.32
C THR A 14 -32.57 -3.79 44.38
N TRP A 15 -32.10 -2.54 44.39
CA TRP A 15 -32.57 -1.46 43.51
C TRP A 15 -31.81 -1.38 42.18
N MET A 16 -30.77 -2.21 41.99
CA MET A 16 -29.96 -2.28 40.76
C MET A 16 -30.46 -3.36 39.77
N VAL A 17 -31.70 -3.83 39.90
CA VAL A 17 -32.30 -4.86 39.01
C VAL A 17 -33.24 -4.21 37.96
N SER A 18 -32.92 -3.00 37.50
CA SER A 18 -33.65 -2.34 36.39
C SER A 18 -33.11 -2.68 35.01
N CYS A 19 -32.18 -3.64 34.88
CA CYS A 19 -31.91 -4.27 33.59
C CYS A 19 -32.90 -5.43 33.41
N THR A 20 -34.17 -5.12 33.17
CA THR A 20 -34.92 -5.96 32.23
C THR A 20 -34.14 -5.86 30.93
N LYS A 21 -33.74 -7.00 30.32
CA LYS A 21 -33.32 -6.96 28.92
C LYS A 21 -34.42 -6.19 28.21
N GLU A 22 -34.10 -5.02 27.64
CA GLU A 22 -35.03 -4.43 26.68
C GLU A 22 -35.40 -5.56 25.74
N ASP A 23 -36.71 -5.77 25.53
CA ASP A 23 -37.17 -6.67 24.50
C ASP A 23 -36.30 -6.36 23.28
N GLU A 24 -35.55 -7.35 22.78
CA GLU A 24 -34.83 -7.19 21.52
C GLU A 24 -35.93 -6.94 20.48
N GLU A 25 -36.31 -5.68 20.28
CA GLU A 25 -37.04 -5.26 19.10
C GLU A 25 -36.13 -5.64 17.96
N SER A 26 -36.41 -6.80 17.37
CA SER A 26 -35.65 -7.28 16.24
C SER A 26 -35.87 -6.26 15.14
N LEU A 27 -34.78 -5.57 14.78
CA LEU A 27 -34.81 -4.67 13.64
C LEU A 27 -35.37 -5.47 12.45
N PRO A 28 -36.33 -4.91 11.70
CA PRO A 28 -36.87 -5.60 10.54
C PRO A 28 -35.71 -5.96 9.61
N GLY A 29 -35.74 -7.16 9.04
CA GLY A 29 -34.71 -7.60 8.10
C GLY A 29 -34.76 -6.82 6.78
N PRO A 30 -33.83 -7.11 5.85
CA PRO A 30 -33.73 -6.43 4.55
C PRO A 30 -35.07 -6.40 3.79
N SER A 31 -35.39 -5.27 3.18
CA SER A 31 -36.66 -5.04 2.49
C SER A 31 -36.81 -5.75 1.14
N ILE A 32 -35.80 -6.51 0.72
CA ILE A 32 -35.80 -7.33 -0.50
C ILE A 32 -35.25 -8.72 -0.17
N ALA A 33 -35.49 -9.72 -1.02
CA ALA A 33 -34.89 -11.04 -0.84
C ALA A 33 -33.44 -11.07 -1.35
N GLN A 34 -32.60 -11.94 -0.79
CA GLN A 34 -31.23 -12.17 -1.27
C GLN A 34 -31.18 -12.54 -2.76
N SER A 35 -32.18 -13.27 -3.26
CA SER A 35 -32.29 -13.64 -4.67
C SER A 35 -32.48 -12.45 -5.62
N ASP A 36 -32.90 -11.29 -5.09
CA ASP A 36 -33.14 -10.07 -5.85
C ASP A 36 -31.88 -9.21 -5.98
N VAL A 37 -30.80 -9.57 -5.28
CA VAL A 37 -29.49 -8.94 -5.48
C VAL A 37 -28.99 -9.32 -6.88
N LYS A 38 -28.94 -8.34 -7.78
CA LYS A 38 -28.51 -8.50 -9.17
C LYS A 38 -27.47 -7.44 -9.52
N PHE A 39 -26.43 -7.89 -10.21
CA PHE A 39 -25.35 -7.03 -10.65
C PHE A 39 -24.65 -7.64 -11.87
N SER A 40 -23.88 -6.83 -12.57
CA SER A 40 -23.02 -7.24 -13.67
C SER A 40 -21.62 -6.71 -13.44
N VAL A 41 -20.63 -7.57 -13.67
CA VAL A 41 -19.22 -7.22 -13.73
C VAL A 41 -18.72 -7.73 -15.06
N THR A 42 -18.22 -6.83 -15.90
CA THR A 42 -17.71 -7.15 -17.23
C THR A 42 -16.36 -6.50 -17.44
N GLN A 43 -15.53 -7.09 -18.30
CA GLN A 43 -14.19 -6.60 -18.61
C GLN A 43 -14.15 -6.09 -20.05
N GLN A 44 -13.38 -5.03 -20.30
CA GLN A 44 -13.22 -4.50 -21.66
C GLN A 44 -12.44 -5.51 -22.53
N ALA A 45 -12.93 -5.75 -23.74
CA ALA A 45 -12.24 -6.62 -24.69
C ALA A 45 -10.84 -6.07 -25.03
N GLY A 46 -9.81 -6.90 -24.89
CA GLY A 46 -8.41 -6.52 -25.10
C GLY A 46 -7.75 -5.76 -23.95
N HIS A 47 -8.51 -5.34 -22.94
CA HIS A 47 -8.03 -4.61 -21.76
C HIS A 47 -8.77 -5.12 -20.52
N ASP A 48 -8.45 -6.35 -20.10
CA ASP A 48 -9.19 -7.03 -19.02
C ASP A 48 -8.98 -6.38 -17.64
N ASN A 49 -7.98 -5.52 -17.49
CA ASN A 49 -7.77 -4.62 -16.36
C ASN A 49 -8.86 -3.54 -16.22
N ILE A 50 -9.56 -3.19 -17.30
CA ILE A 50 -10.68 -2.22 -17.29
C ILE A 50 -11.97 -2.98 -16.99
N VAL A 51 -12.52 -2.76 -15.80
CA VAL A 51 -13.68 -3.48 -15.27
C VAL A 51 -14.87 -2.54 -15.15
N MET A 52 -15.97 -2.92 -15.80
CA MET A 52 -17.24 -2.19 -15.77
C MET A 52 -18.17 -2.85 -14.74
N LEU A 53 -18.61 -2.04 -13.78
CA LEU A 53 -19.48 -2.42 -12.68
C LEU A 53 -20.88 -1.86 -12.93
N GLU A 54 -21.92 -2.69 -12.78
CA GLU A 54 -23.31 -2.25 -12.93
C GLU A 54 -24.24 -2.94 -11.92
N GLY A 55 -24.86 -2.12 -11.06
CA GLY A 55 -25.82 -2.55 -10.05
C GLY A 55 -27.21 -2.59 -10.66
N LEU A 56 -27.81 -3.77 -10.70
CA LEU A 56 -29.10 -4.01 -11.35
C LEU A 56 -30.26 -4.10 -10.34
N THR A 57 -29.95 -4.35 -9.06
CA THR A 57 -30.93 -4.37 -7.96
C THR A 57 -31.70 -3.05 -7.87
N GLN A 58 -33.03 -3.12 -7.83
CA GLN A 58 -33.91 -1.96 -7.70
C GLN A 58 -34.39 -1.77 -6.25
N ASN A 59 -34.95 -0.60 -5.94
CA ASN A 59 -35.52 -0.27 -4.62
C ASN A 59 -34.51 -0.37 -3.46
N VAL A 60 -33.27 0.04 -3.69
CA VAL A 60 -32.19 0.08 -2.70
C VAL A 60 -31.74 1.52 -2.48
N TYR A 61 -31.22 1.83 -1.28
CA TYR A 61 -30.74 3.17 -0.96
C TYR A 61 -29.35 3.44 -1.51
N LEU A 62 -28.49 2.43 -1.53
CA LEU A 62 -27.09 2.57 -1.93
C LEU A 62 -26.60 1.30 -2.60
N HIS A 63 -25.93 1.49 -3.73
CA HIS A 63 -25.05 0.50 -4.34
C HIS A 63 -23.65 0.68 -3.79
N TYR A 64 -23.03 -0.40 -3.34
CA TYR A 64 -21.68 -0.38 -2.81
C TYR A 64 -20.87 -1.51 -3.43
N TRP A 65 -19.69 -1.16 -3.91
CA TRP A 65 -18.73 -2.08 -4.49
C TRP A 65 -17.44 -1.99 -3.70
N ASP A 66 -16.86 -3.12 -3.35
CA ASP A 66 -15.50 -3.16 -2.82
C ASP A 66 -14.70 -4.26 -3.49
N PHE A 67 -13.41 -3.97 -3.63
CA PHE A 67 -12.44 -4.80 -4.31
C PHE A 67 -11.05 -4.45 -3.79
N THR A 68 -10.08 -5.33 -4.03
CA THR A 68 -8.70 -5.04 -3.64
C THR A 68 -8.22 -3.75 -4.29
N GLY A 69 -7.94 -2.74 -3.45
CA GLY A 69 -7.42 -1.44 -3.90
C GLY A 69 -8.46 -0.31 -3.94
N GLY A 70 -9.74 -0.56 -3.65
CA GLY A 70 -10.72 0.53 -3.63
C GLY A 70 -12.16 0.11 -3.36
N TYR A 71 -13.05 1.08 -3.53
CA TYR A 71 -14.49 0.90 -3.44
C TYR A 71 -15.20 1.89 -4.37
N SER A 72 -16.44 1.60 -4.73
CA SER A 72 -17.32 2.54 -5.44
C SER A 72 -18.70 2.57 -4.80
N LYS A 73 -19.32 3.75 -4.78
CA LYS A 73 -20.71 3.95 -4.34
C LYS A 73 -21.65 4.22 -5.51
N LYS A 74 -21.14 4.18 -6.74
CA LYS A 74 -21.95 4.42 -7.93
C LYS A 74 -22.69 3.15 -8.30
N GLN A 75 -23.92 3.31 -8.78
CA GLN A 75 -24.66 2.21 -9.37
C GLN A 75 -23.92 1.65 -10.61
N LYS A 76 -23.37 2.54 -11.45
CA LYS A 76 -22.57 2.18 -12.61
C LYS A 76 -21.22 2.87 -12.53
N ASP A 77 -20.15 2.09 -12.67
CA ASP A 77 -18.79 2.62 -12.62
C ASP A 77 -17.85 1.86 -13.56
N THR A 78 -16.71 2.45 -13.84
CA THR A 78 -15.61 1.78 -14.54
C THR A 78 -14.34 1.97 -13.73
N ILE A 79 -13.72 0.86 -13.34
CA ILE A 79 -12.53 0.83 -12.51
C ILE A 79 -11.36 0.24 -13.31
N ASN A 80 -10.13 0.55 -12.88
CA ASN A 80 -8.92 -0.06 -13.42
C ASN A 80 -8.22 -0.88 -12.34
N LEU A 81 -7.91 -2.14 -12.64
CA LEU A 81 -7.14 -3.04 -11.78
C LEU A 81 -5.78 -3.27 -12.43
N PRO A 82 -4.73 -2.51 -12.05
CA PRO A 82 -3.52 -2.43 -12.86
C PRO A 82 -2.61 -3.66 -12.76
N PHE A 83 -2.86 -4.59 -11.84
CA PHE A 83 -2.01 -5.77 -11.66
C PHE A 83 -2.69 -7.02 -12.21
N ALA A 84 -1.90 -7.94 -12.74
CA ALA A 84 -2.34 -9.29 -13.04
C ALA A 84 -2.76 -10.01 -11.75
N GLY A 85 -3.85 -10.78 -11.82
CA GLY A 85 -4.32 -11.56 -10.68
C GLY A 85 -5.81 -11.87 -10.75
N THR A 86 -6.27 -12.67 -9.79
CA THR A 86 -7.68 -12.92 -9.55
C THR A 86 -8.20 -11.95 -8.50
N TYR A 87 -9.32 -11.31 -8.81
CA TYR A 87 -9.98 -10.34 -7.94
C TYR A 87 -11.38 -10.80 -7.60
N THR A 88 -11.72 -10.73 -6.32
CA THR A 88 -13.11 -10.84 -5.87
C THR A 88 -13.71 -9.45 -5.85
N ILE A 89 -14.77 -9.25 -6.61
CA ILE A 89 -15.56 -8.02 -6.63
C ILE A 89 -16.78 -8.27 -5.75
N HIS A 90 -16.85 -7.56 -4.62
CA HIS A 90 -17.99 -7.60 -3.72
C HIS A 90 -18.99 -6.52 -4.12
N TYR A 91 -20.26 -6.90 -4.19
CA TYR A 91 -21.37 -6.00 -4.41
C TYR A 91 -22.33 -6.09 -3.24
N SER A 92 -22.55 -4.96 -2.58
CA SER A 92 -23.48 -4.82 -1.47
C SER A 92 -24.55 -3.78 -1.80
N VAL A 93 -25.77 -4.06 -1.37
CA VAL A 93 -26.89 -3.12 -1.44
C VAL A 93 -27.42 -2.83 -0.05
N TYR A 94 -27.59 -1.55 0.24
CA TYR A 94 -28.18 -1.11 1.50
C TYR A 94 -29.68 -0.91 1.29
N THR A 95 -30.48 -1.61 2.09
CA THR A 95 -31.93 -1.59 2.01
C THR A 95 -32.53 -1.15 3.34
N HIS A 96 -33.86 -1.02 3.41
CA HIS A 96 -34.49 -0.81 4.71
C HIS A 96 -34.38 -2.12 5.49
N GLY A 97 -33.84 -2.08 6.72
CA GLY A 97 -33.71 -3.28 7.54
C GLY A 97 -32.46 -4.13 7.32
N GLY A 98 -31.51 -3.70 6.48
CA GLY A 98 -30.18 -4.30 6.48
C GLY A 98 -29.41 -4.18 5.17
N VAL A 99 -28.28 -4.88 5.11
CA VAL A 99 -27.40 -4.96 3.95
C VAL A 99 -27.47 -6.37 3.40
N LEU A 100 -27.58 -6.49 2.09
CA LEU A 100 -27.43 -7.74 1.36
C LEU A 100 -26.25 -7.61 0.40
N GLY A 101 -25.60 -8.71 0.08
CA GLY A 101 -24.47 -8.68 -0.84
C GLY A 101 -24.23 -10.01 -1.52
N ASP A 102 -23.47 -9.93 -2.60
CA ASP A 102 -23.00 -11.07 -3.38
C ASP A 102 -21.63 -10.71 -3.97
N SER A 103 -20.95 -11.66 -4.60
CA SER A 103 -19.62 -11.42 -5.16
C SER A 103 -19.37 -12.23 -6.41
N THR A 104 -18.45 -11.77 -7.23
CA THR A 104 -17.96 -12.54 -8.38
C THR A 104 -16.45 -12.41 -8.51
N ASN A 105 -15.83 -13.44 -9.07
CA ASN A 105 -14.40 -13.42 -9.35
C ASN A 105 -14.16 -13.06 -10.81
N ILE A 106 -13.16 -12.21 -11.02
CA ILE A 106 -12.62 -11.88 -12.35
C ILE A 106 -11.11 -12.14 -12.34
N THR A 107 -10.54 -12.27 -13.53
CA THR A 107 -9.09 -12.44 -13.71
C THR A 107 -8.58 -11.35 -14.63
N VAL A 108 -7.55 -10.63 -14.18
CA VAL A 108 -6.74 -9.74 -15.01
C VAL A 108 -5.50 -10.52 -15.42
N SER A 109 -5.29 -10.71 -16.72
CA SER A 109 -4.28 -11.62 -17.23
C SER A 109 -2.86 -11.07 -17.15
N GLN A 110 -2.68 -9.75 -17.28
CA GLN A 110 -1.38 -9.08 -17.32
C GLN A 110 -1.45 -7.74 -16.57
N ASN A 111 -0.30 -7.24 -16.11
CA ASN A 111 -0.23 -5.88 -15.58
C ASN A 111 -0.60 -4.87 -16.68
N ASP A 112 -1.31 -3.81 -16.31
CA ASP A 112 -1.77 -2.77 -17.21
C ASP A 112 -0.57 -1.99 -17.82
N PRO A 113 -0.32 -2.11 -19.13
CA PRO A 113 0.81 -1.46 -19.78
C PRO A 113 0.67 0.06 -19.81
N ASP A 114 -0.54 0.60 -19.77
CA ASP A 114 -0.79 2.04 -19.81
C ASP A 114 -0.54 2.66 -18.42
N TYR A 115 -0.98 1.99 -17.36
CA TYR A 115 -0.67 2.39 -15.99
C TYR A 115 0.84 2.37 -15.70
N PHE A 116 1.55 1.38 -16.24
CA PHE A 116 3.01 1.23 -16.09
C PHE A 116 3.82 1.75 -17.30
N SER A 117 3.23 2.64 -18.11
CA SER A 117 3.83 3.12 -19.36
C SER A 117 5.12 3.93 -19.19
N SER A 118 5.31 4.58 -18.03
CA SER A 118 6.55 5.31 -17.75
C SER A 118 7.75 4.35 -17.63
N PRO A 119 8.85 4.59 -18.37
CA PRO A 119 10.05 3.76 -18.29
C PRO A 119 10.64 3.64 -16.89
N MET A 120 10.36 4.61 -16.00
CA MET A 120 10.84 4.60 -14.62
C MET A 120 10.40 3.35 -13.84
N TRP A 121 9.22 2.78 -14.14
CA TRP A 121 8.76 1.54 -13.51
C TRP A 121 9.74 0.40 -13.80
N ASN A 122 10.05 0.16 -15.08
CA ASN A 122 10.99 -0.89 -15.47
C ASN A 122 12.43 -0.60 -15.01
N LEU A 123 12.86 0.66 -15.03
CA LEU A 123 14.19 1.02 -14.51
C LEU A 123 14.30 0.69 -13.03
N LEU A 124 13.26 0.97 -12.23
CA LEU A 124 13.26 0.73 -10.79
C LEU A 124 13.05 -0.74 -10.42
N THR A 125 12.21 -1.49 -11.16
CA THR A 125 11.72 -2.80 -10.70
C THR A 125 11.92 -3.95 -11.66
N ASP A 126 12.18 -3.75 -12.96
CA ASP A 126 12.17 -4.83 -13.96
C ASP A 126 10.83 -5.63 -13.96
N ALA A 127 9.71 -4.90 -13.92
CA ALA A 127 8.35 -5.43 -13.85
C ALA A 127 8.16 -6.47 -12.72
N GLN A 128 7.65 -7.66 -13.04
CA GLN A 128 7.35 -8.73 -12.08
C GLN A 128 8.62 -9.49 -11.62
N ALA A 129 9.69 -9.51 -12.42
CA ALA A 129 10.92 -10.22 -12.06
C ALA A 129 11.60 -9.59 -10.83
N GLY A 130 11.50 -8.27 -10.74
CA GLY A 130 12.05 -7.52 -9.63
C GLY A 130 13.50 -7.10 -9.87
N LYS A 131 13.88 -5.99 -9.25
CA LYS A 131 15.25 -5.49 -9.24
C LYS A 131 15.72 -5.27 -7.81
N THR A 132 16.93 -5.72 -7.52
CA THR A 132 17.57 -5.54 -6.21
C THR A 132 18.61 -4.43 -6.29
N TRP A 133 18.48 -3.46 -5.39
CA TRP A 133 19.38 -2.33 -5.20
C TRP A 133 20.22 -2.53 -3.94
N VAL A 134 21.52 -2.26 -4.04
CA VAL A 134 22.51 -2.33 -2.97
C VAL A 134 23.33 -1.05 -2.94
N TRP A 135 24.04 -0.77 -1.85
CA TRP A 135 24.91 0.41 -1.77
C TRP A 135 25.92 0.46 -2.93
N ALA A 136 26.06 1.65 -3.54
CA ALA A 136 27.00 1.90 -4.63
C ALA A 136 28.44 2.11 -4.12
N ILE A 137 29.02 1.10 -3.47
CA ILE A 137 30.35 1.20 -2.85
C ILE A 137 31.50 1.40 -3.85
N ASP A 138 31.24 1.12 -5.13
CA ASP A 138 32.10 1.30 -6.30
C ASP A 138 31.82 2.60 -7.07
N ALA A 139 30.93 3.47 -6.58
CA ALA A 139 30.71 4.78 -7.17
C ALA A 139 32.04 5.57 -7.24
N PRO A 140 32.29 6.37 -8.30
CA PRO A 140 33.51 7.15 -8.40
C PRO A 140 33.80 8.02 -7.18
N GLY A 141 34.94 7.80 -6.53
CA GLY A 141 35.32 8.45 -5.27
C GLY A 141 34.87 7.74 -3.99
N GLY A 142 34.12 6.63 -4.10
CA GLY A 142 33.74 5.74 -3.00
C GLY A 142 32.65 6.29 -2.07
N GLY A 143 32.19 7.52 -2.27
CA GLY A 143 31.15 8.16 -1.47
C GLY A 143 29.75 7.82 -1.96
N CYS A 144 29.03 6.98 -1.21
CA CYS A 144 27.67 6.54 -1.56
C CYS A 144 26.59 7.00 -0.56
N TYR A 145 26.99 7.61 0.55
CA TYR A 145 26.07 8.16 1.53
C TYR A 145 26.60 9.48 2.10
N GLY A 146 25.73 10.44 2.35
CA GLY A 146 26.16 11.69 2.97
C GLY A 146 25.32 12.89 2.58
N ASN A 147 25.94 14.08 2.58
CA ASN A 147 25.25 15.32 2.28
C ASN A 147 26.05 16.26 1.37
N GLY A 148 25.36 17.26 0.84
CA GLY A 148 25.92 18.24 -0.09
C GLY A 148 24.96 19.41 -0.35
N PRO A 149 25.33 20.33 -1.24
CA PRO A 149 24.48 21.45 -1.63
C PRO A 149 23.14 20.98 -2.25
N GLY A 150 22.17 21.88 -2.30
CA GLY A 150 20.80 21.60 -2.78
C GLY A 150 20.72 21.08 -4.23
N THR A 151 21.79 21.22 -5.01
CA THR A 151 21.91 20.72 -6.39
C THR A 151 22.78 19.47 -6.51
N ALA A 152 23.35 18.98 -5.41
CA ALA A 152 24.27 17.86 -5.40
C ALA A 152 23.60 16.60 -5.96
N THR A 153 24.35 15.84 -6.75
CA THR A 153 23.97 14.50 -7.23
C THR A 153 24.77 13.39 -6.58
N LYS A 154 25.79 13.74 -5.80
CA LYS A 154 26.58 12.84 -4.93
C LYS A 154 26.97 13.58 -3.65
N PRO A 155 27.36 12.88 -2.57
CA PRO A 155 27.84 13.53 -1.36
C PRO A 155 29.07 14.43 -1.63
N GLU A 156 29.12 15.61 -1.01
CA GLU A 156 30.17 16.61 -1.20
C GLU A 156 30.71 17.21 0.10
N TRP A 157 29.89 17.37 1.14
CA TRP A 157 30.31 17.97 2.42
C TRP A 157 30.71 16.92 3.45
N TRP A 158 29.81 16.00 3.76
CA TRP A 158 30.09 14.82 4.56
C TRP A 158 29.93 13.59 3.67
N VAL A 159 31.05 12.96 3.32
CA VAL A 159 31.13 11.89 2.32
C VAL A 159 31.46 10.57 3.01
N ASN A 160 30.57 9.59 2.91
CA ASN A 160 30.73 8.28 3.52
C ASN A 160 30.72 7.18 2.45
N GLY A 161 31.65 6.25 2.60
CA GLY A 161 31.76 5.04 1.78
C GLY A 161 31.70 3.77 2.62
N LEU A 162 32.30 2.70 2.09
CA LEU A 162 32.24 1.35 2.66
C LEU A 162 32.61 1.28 4.15
N ALA A 163 33.63 2.00 4.60
CA ALA A 163 34.08 1.97 5.99
C ALA A 163 32.99 2.42 6.98
N TYR A 164 32.26 3.49 6.65
CA TYR A 164 31.13 3.97 7.44
C TYR A 164 29.95 2.99 7.39
N LEU A 165 29.60 2.50 6.19
CA LEU A 165 28.52 1.52 6.05
C LEU A 165 28.80 0.25 6.87
N THR A 166 30.06 -0.17 6.91
CA THR A 166 30.51 -1.32 7.72
C THR A 166 30.39 -1.03 9.20
N SER A 167 30.74 0.18 9.65
CA SER A 167 30.59 0.57 11.06
C SER A 167 29.13 0.68 11.49
N GLN A 168 28.22 0.96 10.55
CA GLN A 168 26.76 0.94 10.78
C GLN A 168 26.15 -0.47 10.63
N GLY A 169 26.90 -1.45 10.10
CA GLY A 169 26.42 -2.80 9.85
C GLY A 169 25.41 -2.93 8.69
N VAL A 170 25.44 -2.00 7.73
CA VAL A 170 24.45 -1.89 6.63
C VAL A 170 25.05 -2.11 5.25
N GLN A 171 26.35 -2.40 5.15
CA GLN A 171 27.08 -2.53 3.88
C GLN A 171 26.52 -3.62 2.95
N ASN A 172 25.81 -4.60 3.52
CA ASN A 172 25.20 -5.71 2.80
C ASN A 172 23.66 -5.59 2.70
N ASP A 173 23.09 -4.43 3.03
CA ASP A 173 21.65 -4.23 2.91
C ASP A 173 21.19 -4.31 1.46
N GLU A 174 20.04 -4.95 1.26
CA GLU A 174 19.44 -5.12 -0.06
C GLU A 174 18.00 -4.61 -0.07
N MET A 175 17.63 -3.94 -1.16
CA MET A 175 16.28 -3.44 -1.40
C MET A 175 15.76 -3.99 -2.71
N LYS A 176 14.85 -4.95 -2.67
CA LYS A 176 14.20 -5.49 -3.86
C LYS A 176 12.86 -4.79 -4.10
N LEU A 177 12.65 -4.30 -5.32
CA LEU A 177 11.38 -3.75 -5.78
C LEU A 177 10.86 -4.57 -6.96
N ASP A 178 9.57 -4.92 -6.94
CA ASP A 178 8.90 -5.65 -8.03
C ASP A 178 7.43 -5.26 -8.15
N LEU A 179 6.83 -5.61 -9.29
CA LEU A 179 5.42 -5.39 -9.63
C LEU A 179 4.64 -6.71 -9.69
N ASN A 180 5.04 -7.71 -8.91
CA ASN A 180 4.38 -9.01 -8.88
C ASN A 180 3.10 -8.96 -8.01
N GLY A 181 1.95 -8.72 -8.64
CA GLY A 181 0.64 -8.62 -7.99
C GLY A 181 0.44 -7.36 -7.12
N ALA A 182 1.50 -6.60 -6.83
CA ALA A 182 1.46 -5.33 -6.11
C ALA A 182 2.79 -4.56 -6.32
N LYS A 183 2.85 -3.32 -5.83
CA LYS A 183 4.10 -2.55 -5.70
C LYS A 183 4.90 -3.05 -4.48
N ASN A 184 5.63 -4.14 -4.64
CA ASN A 184 6.33 -4.81 -3.54
C ASN A 184 7.68 -4.16 -3.26
N PHE A 185 7.99 -3.94 -1.98
CA PHE A 185 9.32 -3.59 -1.51
C PHE A 185 9.75 -4.66 -0.50
N THR A 186 10.94 -5.21 -0.65
CA THR A 186 11.53 -6.14 0.32
C THR A 186 12.87 -5.59 0.76
N PHE A 187 13.00 -5.33 2.06
CA PHE A 187 14.25 -4.90 2.67
C PHE A 187 14.92 -6.09 3.36
N THR A 188 16.16 -6.39 2.99
CA THR A 188 16.96 -7.44 3.63
C THR A 188 18.10 -6.81 4.39
N HIS A 189 18.13 -7.02 5.70
CA HIS A 189 19.20 -6.57 6.59
C HIS A 189 19.71 -7.77 7.41
N ASN A 190 21.02 -8.00 7.40
CA ASN A 190 21.65 -9.12 8.11
C ASN A 190 20.96 -10.49 7.84
N GLY A 191 20.56 -10.72 6.59
CA GLY A 191 19.88 -11.95 6.17
C GLY A 191 18.40 -12.06 6.51
N VAL A 192 17.82 -11.06 7.18
CA VAL A 192 16.40 -11.01 7.51
C VAL A 192 15.67 -10.10 6.52
N SER A 193 14.67 -10.65 5.83
CA SER A 193 13.85 -9.91 4.86
C SER A 193 12.54 -9.45 5.48
N THR A 194 12.22 -8.17 5.32
CA THR A 194 10.95 -7.55 5.72
C THR A 194 10.20 -7.08 4.50
N ALA A 195 8.95 -7.54 4.35
CA ALA A 195 8.06 -7.12 3.27
C ALA A 195 7.38 -5.78 3.57
N ALA A 196 7.28 -4.95 2.55
CA ALA A 196 6.68 -3.62 2.58
C ALA A 196 6.10 -3.26 1.20
N ARG A 197 5.68 -2.00 1.05
CA ARG A 197 5.15 -1.44 -0.20
C ARG A 197 5.92 -0.20 -0.60
N PHE A 198 5.88 0.13 -1.88
CA PHE A 198 6.38 1.40 -2.37
C PHE A 198 5.38 2.10 -3.27
N ASP A 199 5.52 3.41 -3.39
CA ASP A 199 4.85 4.23 -4.38
C ASP A 199 5.88 5.05 -5.14
N LEU A 200 5.83 4.94 -6.47
CA LEU A 200 6.64 5.73 -7.40
C LEU A 200 5.73 6.76 -8.06
N ASP A 201 6.05 8.03 -7.86
CA ASP A 201 5.48 9.13 -8.63
C ASP A 201 6.43 9.45 -9.77
N THR A 202 6.04 9.08 -10.99
CA THR A 202 6.88 9.24 -12.18
C THR A 202 6.88 10.66 -12.72
N LEU A 203 5.90 11.49 -12.33
CA LEU A 203 5.81 12.90 -12.72
C LEU A 203 6.70 13.75 -11.83
N ASN A 204 6.55 13.60 -10.52
CA ASN A 204 7.34 14.34 -9.52
C ASN A 204 8.68 13.68 -9.21
N LYS A 205 8.94 12.49 -9.79
CA LYS A 205 10.15 11.68 -9.58
C LYS A 205 10.40 11.43 -8.11
N THR A 206 9.40 10.92 -7.39
CA THR A 206 9.53 10.61 -5.97
C THR A 206 9.26 9.14 -5.68
N LEU A 207 9.90 8.63 -4.63
CA LEU A 207 9.76 7.27 -4.14
C LEU A 207 9.41 7.31 -2.66
N LYS A 208 8.30 6.67 -2.27
CA LYS A 208 7.90 6.50 -0.88
C LYS A 208 7.86 5.03 -0.54
N ILE A 209 8.44 4.65 0.59
CA ILE A 209 8.34 3.29 1.15
C ILE A 209 7.34 3.31 2.32
N THR A 210 6.46 2.32 2.38
CA THR A 210 5.44 2.17 3.43
C THR A 210 5.57 0.79 4.09
N GLY A 211 5.60 0.76 5.43
CA GLY A 211 5.76 -0.47 6.22
C GLY A 211 7.22 -0.87 6.48
N SER A 212 8.19 -0.18 5.89
CA SER A 212 9.63 -0.31 6.12
C SER A 212 10.31 1.02 5.71
N ASP A 213 11.60 0.99 5.41
CA ASP A 213 12.33 2.10 4.80
C ASP A 213 13.56 1.59 4.02
N ILE A 214 14.24 2.50 3.32
CA ILE A 214 15.54 2.23 2.70
C ILE A 214 16.65 2.08 3.76
N SER A 215 17.80 1.52 3.37
CA SER A 215 18.98 1.45 4.25
C SER A 215 19.40 2.85 4.71
N LEU A 216 19.60 3.03 6.02
CA LEU A 216 19.83 4.34 6.67
C LEU A 216 18.75 5.40 6.33
N GLY A 217 17.51 4.97 6.12
CA GLY A 217 16.39 5.84 5.76
C GLY A 217 15.82 6.69 6.91
N LYS A 218 14.91 7.59 6.57
CA LYS A 218 14.26 8.57 7.46
C LYS A 218 12.72 8.56 7.44
N LYS A 219 12.10 7.60 6.78
CA LYS A 219 10.64 7.41 6.62
C LYS A 219 9.97 8.61 5.94
N ILE A 220 10.61 9.12 4.90
CA ILE A 220 10.15 10.26 4.12
C ILE A 220 9.73 9.82 2.70
N THR A 221 9.27 10.78 1.91
CA THR A 221 9.19 10.64 0.45
C THR A 221 10.49 11.16 -0.15
N TYR A 222 11.27 10.27 -0.77
CA TYR A 222 12.56 10.61 -1.36
C TYR A 222 12.37 11.16 -2.77
N SER A 223 13.18 12.15 -3.15
CA SER A 223 13.28 12.58 -4.55
C SER A 223 14.30 11.72 -5.27
N ILE A 224 14.03 11.37 -6.52
CA ILE A 224 14.90 10.59 -7.39
C ILE A 224 15.72 11.57 -8.24
N VAL A 225 17.04 11.61 -8.00
CA VAL A 225 17.97 12.43 -8.77
C VAL A 225 18.49 11.68 -9.99
N THR A 226 18.82 10.40 -9.80
CA THR A 226 19.30 9.51 -10.87
C THR A 226 18.50 8.22 -10.81
N LEU A 227 17.99 7.78 -11.95
CA LEU A 227 17.45 6.44 -12.16
C LEU A 227 17.74 6.01 -13.58
N ASN A 228 18.64 5.03 -13.72
CA ASN A 228 18.93 4.39 -14.99
C ASN A 228 18.96 2.85 -14.79
N GLU A 229 19.53 2.11 -15.72
CA GLU A 229 19.53 0.64 -15.66
C GLU A 229 20.21 0.09 -14.39
N ASN A 230 21.29 0.76 -13.95
CA ASN A 230 22.19 0.28 -12.90
C ASN A 230 22.37 1.26 -11.73
N GLU A 231 21.97 2.51 -11.84
CA GLU A 231 22.13 3.53 -10.80
C GLU A 231 20.78 4.04 -10.27
N LEU A 232 20.69 4.18 -8.96
CA LEU A 232 19.59 4.82 -8.26
C LEU A 232 20.15 5.80 -7.22
N THR A 233 19.86 7.08 -7.38
CA THR A 233 20.20 8.11 -6.39
C THR A 233 18.94 8.71 -5.81
N LEU A 234 18.76 8.49 -4.51
CA LEU A 234 17.66 9.03 -3.72
C LEU A 234 18.16 10.17 -2.86
N VAL A 235 17.34 11.20 -2.68
CA VAL A 235 17.68 12.35 -1.85
C VAL A 235 16.53 12.79 -0.95
N GLU A 236 16.92 13.29 0.22
CA GLU A 236 16.10 14.19 1.02
C GLU A 236 16.49 15.62 0.63
N GLN A 237 15.52 16.40 0.17
CA GLN A 237 15.74 17.79 -0.22
C GLN A 237 15.38 18.72 0.95
N GLY A 238 16.33 19.54 1.37
CA GLY A 238 16.06 20.70 2.23
C GLY A 238 16.32 22.02 1.50
N ASP A 239 16.24 23.13 2.23
CA ASP A 239 16.51 24.46 1.69
C ASP A 239 18.03 24.67 1.52
N GLY A 240 18.50 24.57 0.27
CA GLY A 240 19.92 24.73 -0.07
C GLY A 240 20.82 23.51 0.22
N TRP A 241 20.28 22.38 0.68
CA TRP A 241 21.04 21.16 0.99
C TRP A 241 20.32 19.87 0.58
N ARG A 242 21.09 18.79 0.45
CA ARG A 242 20.59 17.41 0.23
C ARG A 242 21.29 16.42 1.17
N ASN A 243 20.54 15.44 1.67
CA ASN A 243 21.11 14.14 2.06
C ASN A 243 20.93 13.18 0.89
N LEU A 244 21.94 12.38 0.60
CA LEU A 244 22.00 11.54 -0.60
C LEU A 244 22.31 10.09 -0.25
N TRP A 245 21.59 9.19 -0.91
CA TRP A 245 21.78 7.75 -0.88
C TRP A 245 22.00 7.26 -2.31
N LEU A 246 23.18 6.70 -2.58
CA LEU A 246 23.54 6.16 -3.90
C LEU A 246 23.50 4.63 -3.81
N PHE A 247 22.66 4.05 -4.67
CA PHE A 247 22.50 2.62 -4.82
C PHE A 247 22.82 2.21 -6.26
N LYS A 248 23.18 0.94 -6.40
CA LYS A 248 23.35 0.29 -7.69
C LYS A 248 22.55 -0.99 -7.79
N ARG A 249 22.31 -1.44 -9.03
CA ARG A 249 21.74 -2.76 -9.28
C ARG A 249 22.72 -3.84 -8.80
N LYS A 250 22.23 -4.76 -7.98
CA LYS A 250 23.02 -5.89 -7.47
C LYS A 250 23.58 -6.72 -8.63
N GLY A 251 24.89 -6.99 -8.60
CA GLY A 251 25.59 -7.75 -9.64
C GLY A 251 26.11 -6.93 -10.82
N TYR A 252 25.89 -5.61 -10.82
CA TYR A 252 26.37 -4.69 -11.85
C TYR A 252 27.33 -3.66 -11.23
N ASN A 253 28.07 -2.94 -12.06
CA ASN A 253 28.87 -1.79 -11.62
C ASN A 253 27.98 -0.55 -11.54
N TYR A 254 28.32 0.37 -10.64
CA TYR A 254 27.73 1.71 -10.60
C TYR A 254 28.08 2.50 -11.85
#